data_AF-A0A1V9BC46-F1
#
_entry.id   AF-A0A1V9BC46-F1
#
_cell.length_a   1.000
_cell.length_b   1.000
_cell.length_c   1.000
_cell.angle_alpha   90.00
_cell.angle_beta   90.00
_cell.angle_gamma   90.00
#
_symmetry.space_group_name_H-M   'P 1'
#
loop_
_entity.id
_entity.type
_entity.pdbx_description
1 polymer ?
#
loop_
_entity_poly.entity_id
_entity_poly.type
_entity_poly.pdbx_seq_one_letter_code
_entity_poly.pdbx_strand_id
1 'polypeptide(L)' 'MGYPLWLRLEYRNEVGSVIGLTASVCSEADSLDVLERCGVTRSNLLAVRINDKDYPISRLDALFAKLQTEGRGSL' A
#
# COMPACT_ATOMS: atom_id res chain seq x y z
N MET A 1 4.88 -0.61 -23.34
CA MET A 1 4.44 -1.88 -22.72
C MET A 1 5.15 -1.99 -21.39
N GLY A 2 4.61 -1.37 -20.34
CA GLY A 2 5.20 -1.40 -19.00
C GLY A 2 4.83 -2.71 -18.33
N TYR A 3 5.82 -3.45 -17.83
CA TYR A 3 5.54 -4.66 -17.04
C TYR A 3 4.76 -4.28 -15.77
N PRO A 4 3.79 -5.10 -15.34
CA PRO A 4 3.09 -4.86 -14.09
C PRO A 4 4.11 -4.90 -12.94
N LEU A 5 4.01 -3.94 -12.03
CA LEU A 5 4.79 -3.93 -10.80
C LEU A 5 4.13 -4.90 -9.83
N TRP A 6 4.90 -5.81 -9.25
CA TRP A 6 4.39 -6.71 -8.21
C TRP A 6 4.54 -6.04 -6.86
N LEU A 7 3.42 -5.63 -6.28
CA LEU A 7 3.34 -5.06 -4.95
C LEU A 7 3.02 -6.17 -3.94
N ARG A 8 3.88 -6.35 -2.96
CA ARG A 8 3.67 -7.18 -1.78
C ARG A 8 3.56 -6.28 -0.56
N LEU A 9 2.47 -6.42 0.17
CA LEU A 9 2.21 -5.68 1.40
C LEU A 9 2.08 -6.68 2.53
N GLU A 10 2.79 -6.46 3.61
CA GLU A 10 2.56 -7.14 4.87
C GLU A 10 2.02 -6.12 5.85
N TYR A 11 0.84 -6.37 6.39
CA TYR A 11 0.20 -5.47 7.34
C TYR A 11 -0.51 -6.25 8.43
N ARG A 12 -0.74 -5.58 9.55
CA ARG A 12 -1.46 -6.14 10.69
C ARG A 12 -2.92 -5.74 10.60
N ASN A 13 -3.83 -6.72 10.62
CA ASN A 13 -5.24 -6.40 10.70
C ASN A 13 -5.64 -5.96 12.12
N GLU A 14 -6.87 -5.47 12.24
CA GLU A 14 -7.50 -5.05 13.50
C GLU A 14 -7.56 -6.15 14.58
N VAL A 15 -7.51 -7.42 14.17
CA VAL A 15 -7.48 -8.59 15.07
C VAL A 15 -6.05 -8.96 15.50
N GLY A 16 -5.05 -8.19 15.09
CA GLY A 16 -3.65 -8.40 15.43
C GLY A 16 -2.94 -9.48 14.61
N SER A 17 -3.57 -10.02 13.56
CA SER A 17 -2.98 -11.01 12.65
C SER A 17 -2.20 -10.34 11.52
N VAL A 18 -1.09 -10.96 11.12
CA VAL A 18 -0.29 -10.50 9.98
C VAL A 18 -0.89 -11.05 8.69
N ILE A 19 -1.24 -10.14 7.77
CA ILE A 19 -1.80 -10.45 6.46
C ILE A 19 -0.78 -10.04 5.40
N GLY A 20 -0.47 -10.99 4.51
CA GLY A 20 0.33 -10.75 3.32
C GLY A 20 -0.57 -10.63 2.09
N LEU A 21 -0.55 -9.46 1.44
CA LEU A 21 -1.23 -9.21 0.18
C LEU A 21 -0.21 -9.15 -0.95
N THR A 22 -0.51 -9.81 -2.08
CA THR A 22 0.24 -9.64 -3.33
C THR A 22 -0.72 -9.12 -4.40
N ALA A 23 -0.41 -7.96 -4.96
CA ALA A 23 -1.19 -7.31 -6.01
C ALA A 23 -0.28 -6.91 -7.17
N SER A 24 -0.78 -6.99 -8.39
CA SER A 24 -0.12 -6.46 -9.57
C SER A 24 -0.63 -5.05 -9.84
N VAL A 25 0.23 -4.05 -9.69
CA VAL A 25 -0.13 -2.64 -9.88
C VAL A 25 0.54 -2.10 -11.14
N CYS A 26 -0.21 -1.32 -11.93
CA CYS A 26 0.31 -0.69 -13.14
C CYS A 26 0.66 0.80 -12.97
N SER A 27 0.14 1.42 -11.90
CA SER A 27 0.25 2.87 -11.64
C SER A 27 0.25 3.16 -10.14
N GLU A 28 0.71 4.35 -9.75
CA GLU A 28 0.63 4.85 -8.37
C GLU A 28 -0.83 4.83 -7.84
N ALA A 29 -1.80 5.26 -8.66
CA ALA A 29 -3.22 5.25 -8.29
C ALA A 29 -3.74 3.83 -7.96
N ASP A 30 -3.27 2.82 -8.70
CA ASP A 30 -3.67 1.41 -8.48
C ASP A 30 -3.13 0.89 -7.14
N SER A 31 -1.89 1.27 -6.79
CA SER A 31 -1.33 0.96 -5.47
C SER A 31 -2.06 1.67 -4.32
N LEU A 32 -2.55 2.89 -4.54
CA LEU A 32 -3.35 3.63 -3.55
C LEU A 32 -4.73 2.98 -3.37
N ASP A 33 -5.41 2.58 -4.46
CA ASP A 33 -6.70 1.87 -4.42
C ASP A 33 -6.58 0.56 -3.63
N VAL A 34 -5.51 -0.21 -3.87
CA VAL A 34 -5.25 -1.47 -3.13
C VAL A 34 -5.02 -1.21 -1.64
N LEU A 35 -4.24 -0.18 -1.30
CA LEU A 35 -4.00 0.18 0.11
C LEU A 35 -5.31 0.60 0.80
N GLU A 36 -6.14 1.40 0.14
CA GLU A 36 -7.42 1.86 0.67
C GLU A 36 -8.41 0.71 0.85
N ARG A 37 -8.58 -0.14 -0.18
CA ARG A 37 -9.53 -1.28 -0.14
C ARG A 37 -9.17 -2.32 0.89
N CYS A 38 -7.87 -2.49 1.18
CA CYS A 38 -7.41 -3.38 2.24
C CYS A 38 -7.35 -2.73 3.62
N GLY A 39 -7.69 -1.44 3.76
CA GLY A 39 -7.60 -0.71 5.03
C GLY A 39 -6.17 -0.63 5.55
N VAL A 40 -5.18 -0.65 4.66
CA VAL A 40 -3.76 -0.58 5.02
C VAL A 40 -3.41 0.86 5.33
N THR A 41 -2.92 1.08 6.54
CA THR A 41 -2.48 2.38 7.02
C THR A 41 -1.01 2.30 7.34
N ARG A 42 -0.34 3.45 7.38
CA ARG A 42 1.07 3.52 7.78
C ARG A 42 1.35 2.81 9.12
N SER A 43 0.43 2.91 10.07
CA SER A 43 0.60 2.35 11.42
C SER A 43 0.44 0.84 11.48
N ASN A 44 -0.26 0.23 10.52
CA ASN A 44 -0.48 -1.21 10.48
C ASN A 44 0.41 -1.92 9.45
N LEU A 45 1.03 -1.17 8.53
CA LEU A 45 1.97 -1.69 7.55
C LEU A 45 3.28 -2.11 8.22
N LEU A 46 3.72 -3.33 7.92
CA LEU A 46 4.91 -3.97 8.47
C LEU A 46 6.05 -4.03 7.45
N ALA A 47 5.74 -4.38 6.20
CA ALA A 47 6.73 -4.44 5.13
C ALA A 47 6.08 -4.17 3.78
N VAL A 48 6.86 -3.61 2.85
CA VAL A 48 6.46 -3.43 1.46
C VAL A 48 7.55 -3.90 0.55
N ARG A 49 7.16 -4.72 -0.44
CA ARG A 49 8.03 -5.18 -1.50
C ARG A 49 7.47 -4.79 -2.86
N ILE A 50 8.31 -4.27 -3.73
CA ILE A 50 7.95 -3.97 -5.12
C ILE A 50 8.93 -4.71 -6.01
N ASN A 51 8.42 -5.59 -6.88
CA ASN A 51 9.24 -6.47 -7.73
C ASN A 51 10.31 -7.23 -6.92
N ASP A 52 9.89 -7.82 -5.80
CA ASP A 52 10.74 -8.56 -4.85
C ASP A 52 11.81 -7.73 -4.11
N LYS A 53 11.91 -6.43 -4.38
CA LYS A 53 12.80 -5.52 -3.64
C LYS A 53 12.07 -4.98 -2.42
N ASP A 54 12.76 -4.95 -1.29
CA ASP A 54 12.26 -4.33 -0.06
C ASP A 54 12.27 -2.80 -0.19
N TYR A 55 11.16 -2.17 0.16
CA TYR A 55 11.01 -0.72 0.16
C TYR A 55 10.72 -0.23 1.57
N PRO A 56 11.50 0.73 2.08
CA PRO A 56 11.27 1.25 3.42
C PRO A 56 9.95 2.02 3.45
N ILE A 57 9.16 1.76 4.50
CA ILE A 57 7.86 2.41 4.72
C ILE A 57 8.00 3.94 4.75
N SER A 58 9.15 4.47 5.19
CA SER A 58 9.45 5.91 5.16
C SER A 58 9.42 6.52 3.76
N ARG A 59 9.64 5.76 2.68
CA ARG A 59 9.48 6.24 1.30
C ARG A 59 8.01 6.30 0.87
N LEU A 60 7.16 5.48 1.48
CA LEU A 60 5.71 5.45 1.25
C LEU A 60 4.97 6.51 2.08
N ASP A 61 5.65 7.17 2.99
CA ASP A 61 5.12 8.26 3.81
C ASP A 61 4.40 9.33 2.96
N ALA A 62 5.05 9.76 1.88
CA ALA A 62 4.45 10.71 0.92
C ALA A 62 3.20 10.13 0.22
N LEU A 63 3.16 8.82 -0.03
CA LEU A 63 2.00 8.15 -0.63
C LEU A 63 0.84 8.04 0.35
N PHE A 64 1.11 7.67 1.61
CA PHE A 64 0.10 7.66 2.67
C PHE A 64 -0.39 9.08 3.02
N ALA A 65 0.46 10.10 2.90
CA ALA A 65 0.04 11.48 3.05
C ALA A 65 -0.91 11.90 1.93
N LYS A 66 -0.62 11.55 0.67
CA LYS A 66 -1.54 11.76 -0.46
C LYS A 66 -2.87 11.03 -0.26
N LEU A 67 -2.84 9.76 0.17
CA LEU A 67 -4.05 8.97 0.44
C LEU A 67 -4.96 9.66 1.47
N GLN A 68 -4.38 10.23 2.53
CA GLN A 68 -5.15 10.97 3.55
C GLN A 68 -5.70 12.31 3.05
N THR A 69 -5.02 12.95 2.08
CA THR A 69 -5.50 14.19 1.44
C THR A 69 -6.63 13.90 0.44
N GLU A 70 -6.53 12.84 -0.36
CA GLU A 70 -7.54 12.50 -1.37
C GLU A 70 -8.77 11.78 -0.78
N GLY A 71 -8.60 10.98 0.27
CA GLY A 71 -9.71 10.36 1.02
C GLY A 71 -10.61 11.35 1.78
N ARG A 72 -10.20 12.62 1.89
CA ARG A 72 -11.01 13.72 2.45
C ARG A 72 -11.83 14.50 1.41
N GLY A 73 -11.83 14.05 0.15
CA GLY A 73 -12.51 14.70 -0.97
C GLY A 73 -13.93 14.23 -1.27
N SER A 74 -14.56 13.40 -0.42
CA SER A 74 -15.98 13.02 -0.55
C SER A 74 -16.74 13.47 0.70
N LEU A 75 -17.19 14.73 0.68
CA LEU A 75 -18.20 15.30 1.58
C LEU A 75 -19.27 15.98 0.74
#